data_AF-A0A429M6J8-F1
#
_entry.id   AF-A0A429M6J8-F1
#
_cell.length_a   1.000
_cell.length_b   1.000
_cell.length_c   1.000
_cell.angle_alpha   90.00
_cell.angle_beta   90.00
_cell.angle_gamma   90.00
#
_symmetry.space_group_name_H-M   'P 1'
#
loop_
_entity.id
_entity.type
_entity.pdbx_description
1 polymer ?
#
loop_
_entity_poly.entity_id
_entity_poly.type
_entity_poly.pdbx_seq_one_letter_code
_entity_poly.pdbx_strand_id
1 'polypeptide(L)' 'MSLSYQPTCSIDALKARAKLYTQIRQFFAERGVMEVETPVVSQAGVTDVHLASVQALRHINGKLQTQYLQTSPEFAM' A
#
# COMPACT_ATOMS: atom_id res chain seq x y z
N MET A 1 9.16 -17.02 -26.62
CA MET A 1 8.68 -17.58 -25.33
C MET A 1 7.31 -16.97 -25.06
N SER A 2 6.24 -17.76 -25.06
CA SER A 2 4.93 -17.29 -24.58
C SER A 2 4.95 -17.31 -23.05
N LEU A 3 4.80 -16.14 -22.43
CA LEU A 3 4.59 -16.04 -20.99
C LEU A 3 3.16 -16.55 -20.71
N SER A 4 3.05 -17.74 -20.12
CA SER A 4 1.81 -18.19 -19.52
C SER A 4 1.65 -17.46 -18.18
N TYR A 5 0.79 -16.44 -18.14
CA TYR A 5 0.46 -15.76 -16.90
C TYR A 5 -0.31 -16.71 -15.99
N GLN A 6 0.16 -16.88 -14.76
CA GLN A 6 -0.61 -17.49 -13.68
C GLN A 6 -0.40 -16.71 -12.38
N PRO A 7 -1.45 -16.55 -11.54
CA PRO A 7 -1.29 -16.05 -10.19
C PRO A 7 -0.34 -16.96 -9.39
N THR A 8 0.47 -16.35 -8.51
CA THR A 8 1.37 -17.10 -7.61
C THR A 8 0.65 -17.77 -6.44
N CYS A 9 -0.66 -17.55 -6.27
CA CYS A 9 -1.48 -18.11 -5.20
C CYS A 9 -2.74 -18.79 -5.74
N SER A 10 -3.30 -19.73 -4.97
CA SER A 10 -4.54 -20.41 -5.34
C SER A 10 -5.76 -19.49 -5.19
N ILE A 11 -6.83 -19.79 -5.94
CA ILE A 11 -8.11 -19.09 -5.81
C ILE A 11 -8.67 -19.22 -4.38
N ASP A 12 -8.47 -20.37 -3.73
CA ASP A 12 -8.93 -20.58 -2.35
C ASP A 12 -8.20 -19.67 -1.35
N ALA A 13 -6.90 -19.42 -1.55
CA ALA A 13 -6.15 -18.45 -0.76
C ALA A 13 -6.69 -17.02 -0.94
N LEU A 14 -7.06 -16.63 -2.17
CA LEU A 14 -7.68 -15.34 -2.44
C LEU A 14 -9.04 -15.18 -1.75
N LYS A 15 -9.88 -16.23 -1.75
CA LYS A 15 -11.17 -16.24 -1.04
C LYS A 15 -10.98 -16.12 0.48
N ALA A 16 -10.02 -16.87 1.04
CA ALA A 16 -9.69 -16.79 2.45
C ALA A 16 -9.22 -15.37 2.85
N ARG A 17 -8.36 -14.75 2.02
CA ARG A 17 -7.90 -13.36 2.22
C ARG A 17 -9.05 -12.36 2.19
N ALA A 18 -9.98 -12.48 1.25
CA ALA A 18 -11.15 -11.61 1.18
C ALA A 18 -12.02 -11.70 2.44
N LYS A 19 -12.28 -12.93 2.92
CA LYS A 19 -13.02 -13.15 4.18
C LYS A 19 -12.30 -12.52 5.38
N LEU A 20 -10.98 -12.70 5.46
CA LEU A 20 -10.15 -12.10 6.52
C LEU A 20 -10.23 -10.58 6.52
N TYR A 21 -10.16 -9.93 5.36
CA TYR A 21 -10.28 -8.48 5.26
C TYR A 21 -11.63 -7.95 5.77
N THR A 22 -12.73 -8.62 5.45
CA THR A 22 -14.05 -8.25 5.99
C THR A 22 -14.10 -8.39 7.51
N GLN A 23 -13.53 -9.48 8.06
CA GLN A 23 -13.51 -9.70 9.51
C GLN A 23 -12.70 -8.63 10.25
N ILE A 24 -11.55 -8.22 9.72
CA ILE A 24 -10.72 -7.17 10.31
C ILE A 24 -11.47 -5.84 10.33
N ARG A 25 -12.10 -5.44 9.23
CA ARG A 25 -12.87 -4.20 9.15
C ARG A 25 -14.04 -4.18 10.12
N GLN A 26 -14.80 -5.28 10.17
CA GLN A 26 -15.94 -5.41 11.08
C GLN A 26 -15.51 -5.26 12.55
N PHE A 27 -14.38 -5.85 12.94
CA PHE A 27 -13.85 -5.75 14.31
C PHE A 27 -13.59 -4.29 14.74
N PHE A 28 -13.03 -3.47 13.84
CA PHE A 28 -12.76 -2.04 14.09
C PHE A 28 -14.04 -1.20 14.06
N ALA A 29 -14.94 -1.49 13.11
CA ALA A 29 -16.22 -0.79 13.00
C ALA A 29 -17.08 -0.97 14.27
N GLU A 30 -17.14 -2.17 14.84
CA GLU A 30 -17.84 -2.45 16.10
C GLU A 30 -17.31 -1.66 17.30
N ARG A 31 -16.07 -1.14 17.21
CA ARG A 31 -15.41 -0.34 18.24
C ARG A 31 -15.39 1.15 17.94
N GLY A 32 -16.02 1.58 16.84
CA GLY A 32 -16.06 2.97 16.42
C GLY A 32 -14.71 3.53 15.95
N VAL A 33 -13.79 2.67 15.48
CA VAL A 33 -12.53 3.12 14.89
C VAL A 33 -12.77 3.47 13.42
N MET A 34 -12.47 4.72 13.04
CA MET A 34 -12.64 5.22 11.67
C MET A 34 -11.56 4.65 10.74
N GLU A 35 -11.97 4.01 9.64
CA GLU A 35 -11.05 3.61 8.55
C GLU A 35 -10.69 4.84 7.71
N VAL A 36 -9.41 5.02 7.39
CA VAL A 36 -8.89 6.12 6.57
C VAL A 36 -8.00 5.59 5.45
N GLU A 37 -7.93 6.34 4.36
CA GLU A 37 -7.01 6.08 3.25
C GLU A 37 -5.99 7.22 3.16
N THR A 38 -4.70 6.88 3.26
CA THR A 38 -3.59 7.84 3.20
C THR A 38 -2.87 7.76 1.86
N PRO A 39 -2.14 8.81 1.43
CA PRO A 39 -1.38 8.79 0.19
C PRO A 39 -0.36 7.65 0.13
N VAL A 40 -0.28 6.95 -1.02
CA VAL A 40 0.73 5.90 -1.27
C VAL A 40 2.10 6.50 -1.64
N VAL A 41 2.10 7.71 -2.20
CA VAL A 41 3.31 8.42 -2.64
C VAL A 41 3.49 9.67 -1.80
N SER A 42 4.71 9.92 -1.36
CA SER A 42 5.13 11.08 -0.58
C SER A 42 6.26 11.86 -1.24
N GLN A 43 6.38 13.14 -0.90
CA GLN A 43 7.52 13.96 -1.32
C GLN A 43 8.83 13.54 -0.65
N ALA A 44 8.77 12.84 0.49
CA ALA A 44 9.92 12.36 1.24
C ALA A 44 9.79 10.86 1.57
N GLY A 45 10.92 10.17 1.60
CA GLY A 45 11.04 8.80 2.12
C GLY A 45 11.14 8.76 3.65
N VAL A 46 11.29 7.57 4.20
CA VAL A 46 11.46 7.39 5.66
C VAL A 46 12.89 7.64 6.10
N THR A 47 13.06 8.00 7.37
CA THR A 47 14.40 8.22 7.97
C THR A 47 14.99 6.97 8.63
N ASP A 48 14.25 5.86 8.67
CA ASP A 48 14.73 4.59 9.21
C ASP A 48 15.94 4.08 8.41
N VAL A 49 17.06 3.87 9.10
CA VAL A 49 18.35 3.51 8.50
C VAL A 49 18.37 2.12 7.86
N HIS A 50 17.42 1.25 8.21
CA HIS A 50 17.31 -0.10 7.69
C HIS A 50 16.30 -0.25 6.56
N LEU A 51 15.57 0.83 6.22
CA LEU A 51 14.59 0.82 5.13
C LEU A 51 15.09 1.61 3.92
N ALA A 52 15.19 0.92 2.79
CA ALA A 52 15.45 1.56 1.50
C ALA A 52 14.13 2.08 0.91
N SER A 53 13.96 3.41 0.90
CA SER A 53 12.78 4.03 0.30
C SER A 53 12.78 3.85 -1.23
N VAL A 54 11.65 3.38 -1.77
CA VAL A 54 11.49 3.17 -3.22
C VAL A 54 11.11 4.48 -3.89
N GLN A 55 11.93 4.93 -4.84
CA GLN A 55 11.68 6.16 -5.61
C GLN A 55 10.62 5.97 -6.69
N ALA A 56 9.81 6.99 -6.90
CA ALA A 56 8.87 7.12 -8.00
C ALA A 56 9.06 8.48 -8.67
N LEU A 57 9.19 8.50 -9.99
CA LEU A 57 9.30 9.74 -10.75
C LEU A 57 7.90 10.19 -11.18
N ARG A 58 7.52 11.43 -10.83
CA ARG A 58 6.21 11.99 -11.15
C ARG A 58 6.34 13.42 -11.65
N HIS A 59 5.57 13.77 -12.68
CA HIS A 59 5.44 15.16 -13.11
C HIS A 59 4.49 15.90 -12.17
N ILE A 60 4.98 16.97 -11.54
CA ILE A 60 4.19 17.87 -10.69
C ILE A 60 4.34 19.27 -11.27
N ASN A 61 3.22 19.87 -11.67
CA ASN A 61 3.19 21.20 -12.31
C ASN A 61 4.14 21.30 -13.52
N GLY A 62 4.15 20.26 -14.37
CA GLY A 62 4.98 20.20 -15.57
C GLY A 62 6.48 19.95 -15.33
N LYS A 63 6.92 19.76 -14.08
CA LYS A 63 8.31 19.44 -13.74
C LYS A 63 8.42 18.01 -13.22
N LEU A 64 9.39 17.26 -13.72
CA LEU A 64 9.70 15.93 -13.20
C LEU A 64 10.28 16.08 -11.78
N GLN A 65 9.69 15.37 -10.82
CA GLN A 65 10.13 15.35 -9.43
C GLN A 65 10.29 13.91 -8.94
N THR A 66 11.29 13.70 -8.10
CA THR A 66 11.44 12.45 -7.34
C THR A 66 10.48 12.48 -6.16
N GLN A 67 9.69 11.43 -6.06
CA GLN A 67 8.85 11.12 -4.91
C GLN A 67 9.19 9.72 -4.41
N TYR A 68 8.57 9.29 -3.32
CA TYR A 68 8.86 8.02 -2.67
C TYR A 68 7.55 7.27 -2.38
N LEU A 69 7.55 5.95 -2.57
CA LEU A 69 6.49 5.11 -2.05
C LEU A 69 6.59 5.05 -0.53
N GLN A 70 5.46 5.21 0.15
CA GLN A 70 5.37 5.04 1.59
C GLN A 70 5.68 3.58 1.95
N THR A 71 6.59 3.36 2.92
CA THR A 71 6.82 2.03 3.51
C THR A 71 5.81 1.74 4.62
N SER A 72 5.24 2.79 5.21
CA SER A 72 4.21 2.79 6.25
C SER A 72 3.35 4.05 6.11
N PRO A 73 2.04 4.00 6.43
CA PRO A 73 1.17 5.18 6.41
C PRO A 73 1.36 6.11 7.64
N GLU A 74 2.21 5.75 8.60
CA GLU A 74 2.35 6.41 9.92
C GLU A 74 2.37 7.95 9.87
N PHE A 75 3.16 8.57 9.00
CA PHE A 75 3.26 10.03 8.95
C PHE A 75 2.01 10.74 8.40
N ALA A 76 1.13 10.02 7.71
CA ALA A 76 -0.09 10.57 7.14
C ALA A 76 -1.35 10.22 7.95
N MET A 77 -1.24 9.31 8.93
CA MET A 77 -2.31 8.94 9.86
C MET A 77 -2.37 9.91 11.05
#